data_AF-A0A7C7SDY2-F1
#
_entry.id   AF-A0A7C7SDY2-F1
#
_cell.length_a   1.000
_cell.length_b   1.000
_cell.length_c   1.000
_cell.angle_alpha   90.00
_cell.angle_beta   90.00
_cell.angle_gamma   90.00
#
_symmetry.space_group_name_H-M   'P 1'
#
loop_
_entity.id
_entity.type
_entity.pdbx_description
1 polymer ?
#
loop_
_entity_poly.entity_id
_entity_poly.type
_entity_poly.pdbx_seq_one_letter_code
_entity_poly.pdbx_strand_id
1 'polypeptide(L)'
;SRLDDPGIGLRGNGRRVLTLANLRTLFPDPDGREPSRTAEFHLTGHMERFVWSFDGVKFSDAEPIRLTYGERMRIVLVNDTMMPHPMHLHGMWSDLENDDGEFHLRKHIVDMPPGSRRS
;
A
#
# COMPACT_ATOMS: atom_id res chain seq x y z
N SER A 1 9.22 0.37 -4.42
CA SER A 1 7.78 0.09 -4.47
C SER A 1 7.40 -1.06 -5.40
N ARG A 2 8.25 -1.51 -6.34
CA ARG A 2 7.98 -2.66 -7.25
C ARG A 2 6.64 -2.52 -7.98
N LEU A 3 6.33 -1.32 -8.48
CA LEU A 3 5.07 -1.08 -9.20
C LEU A 3 5.00 -1.87 -10.52
N ASP A 4 6.16 -2.15 -11.11
CA ASP A 4 6.36 -2.82 -12.38
C ASP A 4 6.45 -4.36 -12.25
N ASP A 5 6.45 -4.89 -11.03
CA ASP A 5 6.52 -6.33 -10.78
C ASP A 5 5.19 -7.02 -11.15
N PRO A 6 5.18 -7.97 -12.11
CA PRO A 6 3.99 -8.75 -12.46
C PRO A 6 3.45 -9.62 -11.33
N GLY A 7 4.27 -9.93 -10.31
CA GLY A 7 3.90 -10.79 -9.21
C GLY A 7 4.19 -12.28 -9.44
N ILE A 8 3.93 -13.08 -8.41
CA ILE A 8 4.26 -14.52 -8.38
C ILE A 8 3.46 -15.26 -9.46
N GLY A 9 4.15 -16.13 -10.23
CA GLY A 9 3.54 -16.91 -11.31
C GLY A 9 3.30 -16.15 -12.62
N LEU A 10 3.51 -14.84 -12.65
CA LEU A 10 3.28 -14.01 -13.84
C LEU A 10 4.57 -13.49 -14.50
N ARG A 11 5.73 -13.68 -13.87
CA ARG A 11 7.04 -13.28 -14.41
C ARG A 11 7.49 -14.23 -15.52
N GLY A 12 7.97 -13.67 -16.64
CA GLY A 12 8.62 -14.44 -17.70
C GLY A 12 7.73 -15.47 -18.41
N ASN A 13 6.40 -15.36 -18.32
CA ASN A 13 5.46 -16.35 -18.86
C ASN A 13 5.17 -16.20 -20.36
N GLY A 14 5.95 -15.38 -21.08
CA GLY A 14 5.78 -15.11 -22.52
C GLY A 14 4.59 -14.22 -22.89
N ARG A 15 3.81 -13.74 -21.90
CA ARG A 15 2.68 -12.82 -22.11
C ARG A 15 3.00 -11.44 -21.58
N ARG A 16 2.34 -10.42 -22.15
CA ARG A 16 2.33 -9.08 -21.57
C ARG A 16 1.41 -9.09 -20.34
N VAL A 17 1.97 -8.80 -19.17
CA VAL A 17 1.23 -8.63 -17.92
C VAL A 17 1.17 -7.15 -17.59
N LEU A 18 -0.04 -6.64 -17.33
CA LEU A 18 -0.22 -5.25 -16.90
C LEU A 18 -0.01 -5.15 -15.39
N THR A 19 0.72 -4.12 -14.97
CA THR A 19 1.11 -3.89 -13.58
C THR A 19 0.66 -2.51 -13.11
N LEU A 20 0.87 -2.22 -11.82
CA LEU A 20 0.55 -0.89 -11.30
C LEU A 20 1.36 0.21 -11.99
N ALA A 21 2.57 -0.10 -12.49
CA ALA A 21 3.35 0.83 -13.30
C ALA A 21 2.65 1.23 -14.62
N ASN A 22 1.65 0.47 -15.09
CA ASN A 22 0.88 0.80 -16.30
C ASN A 22 -0.39 1.60 -16.03
N LEU A 23 -0.78 1.77 -14.77
CA LEU A 23 -1.93 2.60 -14.41
C LEU A 23 -1.50 4.03 -14.13
N ARG A 24 -2.37 4.98 -14.47
CA ARG A 24 -2.26 6.40 -14.12
C ARG A 24 -3.65 6.97 -13.87
N THR A 25 -3.73 7.93 -12.97
CA THR A 25 -4.92 8.78 -12.83
C THR A 25 -5.00 9.77 -13.99
N LEU A 26 -6.21 10.22 -14.34
CA LEU A 26 -6.43 11.19 -15.43
C LEU A 26 -6.14 12.65 -15.04
N PHE A 27 -5.82 12.91 -13.78
CA PHE A 27 -5.52 14.23 -13.23
C PHE A 27 -4.16 14.22 -12.51
N PRO A 28 -3.47 15.37 -12.42
CA PRO A 28 -2.23 15.51 -11.64
C PRO A 28 -2.50 15.38 -10.13
N ASP A 29 -1.46 15.42 -9.28
CA ASP A 29 -1.66 15.44 -7.82
C ASP A 29 -2.65 16.56 -7.44
N PRO A 30 -3.84 16.23 -6.90
CA PRO A 30 -4.88 17.22 -6.65
C PRO A 30 -4.66 18.00 -5.35
N ASP A 31 -3.74 17.58 -4.49
CA ASP A 31 -3.41 18.24 -3.24
C ASP A 31 -2.08 19.00 -3.34
N GLY A 32 -1.01 18.31 -3.77
CA GLY A 32 0.32 18.90 -4.00
C GLY A 32 1.07 19.39 -2.75
N ARG A 33 0.45 19.36 -1.54
CA ARG A 33 1.15 19.64 -0.28
C ARG A 33 2.12 18.51 0.06
N GLU A 34 3.20 18.79 0.76
CA GLU A 34 4.00 17.73 1.39
C GLU A 34 3.24 17.07 2.55
N PRO A 35 3.42 15.76 2.82
CA PRO A 35 2.81 15.12 3.96
C PRO A 35 3.32 15.73 5.27
N SER A 36 2.41 16.03 6.20
CA SER A 36 2.77 16.61 7.51
C SER A 36 3.47 15.60 8.43
N ARG A 37 3.21 14.30 8.21
CA ARG A 37 3.91 13.19 8.86
C ARG A 37 3.76 11.90 8.07
N THR A 38 4.60 10.95 8.43
CA THR A 38 4.57 9.57 7.94
C THR A 38 4.21 8.63 9.09
N ALA A 39 3.33 7.66 8.85
CA ALA A 39 3.28 6.45 9.67
C ALA A 39 3.62 5.24 8.80
N GLU A 40 4.43 4.36 9.35
CA GLU A 40 4.78 3.08 8.74
C GLU A 40 4.06 1.98 9.51
N PHE A 41 3.49 1.02 8.78
CA PHE A 41 2.81 -0.13 9.34
C PHE A 41 3.31 -1.41 8.66
N HIS A 42 3.65 -2.38 9.48
CA HIS A 42 4.08 -3.70 9.06
C HIS A 42 2.88 -4.65 9.03
N LEU A 43 2.55 -5.16 7.85
CA LEU A 43 1.59 -6.25 7.69
C LEU A 43 2.28 -7.53 8.14
N THR A 44 1.84 -8.04 9.27
CA THR A 44 2.40 -9.19 9.97
C THR A 44 1.33 -10.28 10.10
N GLY A 45 1.75 -11.51 10.37
CA GLY A 45 0.79 -12.57 10.59
C GLY A 45 1.39 -13.97 10.69
N HIS A 46 0.55 -14.93 11.04
CA HIS A 46 0.88 -16.35 11.03
C HIS A 46 0.10 -17.03 9.91
N MET A 47 0.77 -17.35 8.81
CA MET A 47 0.11 -17.79 7.57
C MET A 47 -0.64 -19.12 7.72
N GLU A 48 -0.07 -20.09 8.45
CA GLU A 48 -0.73 -21.40 8.67
C GLU A 48 -1.99 -21.31 9.53
N ARG A 49 -2.05 -20.31 10.42
CA ARG A 49 -3.18 -20.11 11.34
C ARG A 49 -4.14 -19.04 10.83
N PHE A 50 -3.84 -18.43 9.69
CA PHE A 50 -4.61 -17.32 9.11
C PHE A 50 -4.88 -16.23 10.16
N VAL A 51 -3.81 -15.77 10.81
CA VAL A 51 -3.85 -14.64 11.75
C VAL A 51 -3.09 -13.48 11.11
N TRP A 52 -3.66 -12.29 11.15
CA TRP A 52 -3.09 -11.07 10.58
C TRP A 52 -3.12 -9.93 11.59
N SER A 53 -2.10 -9.08 11.53
CA SER A 53 -1.94 -7.94 12.41
C SER A 53 -1.15 -6.84 11.72
N PHE A 54 -1.31 -5.61 12.21
CA PHE A 54 -0.36 -4.54 11.94
C PHE A 54 0.66 -4.50 13.09
N ASP A 55 1.95 -4.41 12.77
CA ASP A 55 3.05 -4.29 13.73
C ASP A 55 3.08 -5.39 14.81
N GLY A 56 2.58 -6.59 14.48
CA GLY A 56 2.44 -7.70 15.43
C GLY A 56 1.33 -7.52 16.47
N VAL A 57 0.57 -6.43 16.42
CA VAL A 57 -0.49 -6.10 17.39
C VAL A 57 -1.83 -6.67 16.93
N LYS A 58 -2.42 -7.55 17.75
CA LYS A 58 -3.77 -8.05 17.49
C LYS A 58 -4.80 -6.93 17.62
N PHE A 59 -5.87 -7.02 16.82
CA PHE A 59 -6.88 -5.97 16.75
C PHE A 59 -7.47 -5.56 18.10
N SER A 60 -7.63 -6.50 19.06
CA SER A 60 -8.19 -6.18 20.39
C SER A 60 -7.34 -5.19 21.20
N ASP A 61 -6.04 -5.09 20.88
CA ASP A 61 -5.07 -4.26 21.59
C ASP A 61 -4.60 -3.10 20.70
N ALA A 62 -5.14 -2.97 19.48
CA ALA A 62 -4.73 -1.97 18.52
C ALA A 62 -5.41 -0.63 18.82
N GLU A 63 -4.60 0.43 18.88
CA GLU A 63 -5.09 1.79 18.92
C GLU A 63 -5.53 2.25 17.51
N PRO A 64 -6.56 3.11 17.40
CA PRO A 64 -6.96 3.66 16.12
C PRO A 64 -5.87 4.57 15.54
N ILE A 65 -5.73 4.53 14.21
CA ILE A 65 -4.95 5.52 13.47
C ILE A 65 -5.71 6.85 13.56
N ARG A 66 -5.15 7.80 14.31
CA ARG A 66 -5.72 9.14 14.48
C ARG A 66 -5.28 10.02 13.32
N LEU A 67 -6.22 10.70 12.69
CA LEU A 67 -6.00 11.67 11.61
C LEU A 67 -6.54 13.03 12.05
N THR A 68 -5.86 14.10 11.66
CA THR A 68 -6.39 15.46 11.81
C THR A 68 -7.18 15.84 10.56
N TYR A 69 -8.32 16.54 10.72
CA TYR A 69 -9.10 16.98 9.56
C TYR A 69 -8.25 17.86 8.63
N GLY A 70 -8.24 17.54 7.34
CA GLY A 70 -7.44 18.24 6.31
C GLY A 70 -5.96 17.85 6.28
N GLU A 71 -5.52 16.92 7.14
CA GLU A 71 -4.16 16.39 7.16
C GLU A 71 -3.82 15.64 5.87
N ARG A 72 -2.63 15.89 5.31
CA ARG A 72 -2.01 15.02 4.32
C ARG A 72 -1.00 14.14 5.03
N MET A 73 -1.29 12.85 5.13
CA MET A 73 -0.47 11.89 5.84
C MET A 73 0.07 10.85 4.86
N ARG A 74 1.37 10.53 4.96
CA ARG A 74 1.95 9.40 4.24
C ARG A 74 1.76 8.13 5.06
N ILE A 75 1.22 7.09 4.44
CA ILE A 75 1.09 5.77 5.04
C ILE A 75 2.03 4.85 4.29
N VAL A 76 3.09 4.40 4.96
CA VAL A 76 3.99 3.38 4.41
C VAL A 76 3.50 2.02 4.87
N LEU A 77 3.27 1.11 3.93
CA LEU A 77 2.91 -0.26 4.21
C LEU A 77 4.10 -1.15 3.87
N VAL A 78 4.47 -2.03 4.80
CA VAL A 78 5.52 -3.04 4.61
C VAL A 78 4.88 -4.41 4.80
N ASN A 79 4.88 -5.26 3.78
CA ASN A 79 4.34 -6.60 3.89
C ASN A 79 5.43 -7.59 4.30
N ASP A 80 5.49 -7.91 5.59
CA ASP A 80 6.46 -8.86 6.17
C ASP A 80 6.00 -10.32 6.04
N THR A 81 4.87 -10.57 5.37
CA THR A 81 4.33 -11.91 5.20
C THR A 81 4.68 -12.50 3.83
N MET A 82 4.41 -13.80 3.70
CA MET A 82 4.51 -14.54 2.43
C MET A 82 3.21 -14.50 1.59
N MET A 83 2.18 -13.75 2.01
CA MET A 83 0.89 -13.66 1.30
C MET A 83 0.58 -12.23 0.82
N PRO A 84 -0.12 -12.07 -0.31
CA PRO A 84 -0.64 -10.76 -0.73
C PRO A 84 -1.63 -10.19 0.28
N HIS A 85 -1.54 -8.87 0.52
CA HIS A 85 -2.47 -8.13 1.37
C HIS A 85 -3.06 -6.94 0.61
N PRO A 86 -4.31 -7.01 0.13
CA PRO A 86 -5.00 -5.83 -0.40
C PRO A 86 -5.44 -4.94 0.77
N MET A 87 -4.98 -3.69 0.77
CA MET A 87 -5.22 -2.74 1.84
C MET A 87 -6.30 -1.75 1.44
N HIS A 88 -7.40 -1.73 2.18
CA HIS A 88 -8.51 -0.81 1.98
C HIS A 88 -8.66 0.12 3.18
N LEU A 89 -8.71 1.43 2.93
CA LEU A 89 -9.00 2.43 3.95
C LEU A 89 -10.38 3.04 3.69
N HIS A 90 -11.30 2.82 4.61
CA HIS A 90 -12.68 3.27 4.47
C HIS A 90 -12.78 4.79 4.44
N GLY A 91 -13.64 5.32 3.56
CA GLY A 91 -13.90 6.76 3.45
C GLY A 91 -12.78 7.58 2.82
N MET A 92 -11.69 6.94 2.41
CA MET A 92 -10.50 7.61 1.87
C MET A 92 -10.16 7.07 0.48
N TRP A 93 -9.58 7.95 -0.33
CA TRP A 93 -8.76 7.53 -1.47
C TRP A 93 -7.30 7.48 -1.04
N SER A 94 -6.54 6.53 -1.58
CA SER A 94 -5.10 6.43 -1.40
C SER A 94 -4.39 6.90 -2.66
N ASP A 95 -3.44 7.81 -2.47
CA ASP A 95 -2.55 8.31 -3.50
C ASP A 95 -1.25 7.51 -3.43
N LEU A 96 -1.09 6.56 -4.34
CA LEU A 96 0.10 5.72 -4.44
C LEU A 96 1.25 6.54 -5.02
N GLU A 97 2.40 6.48 -4.38
CA GLU A 97 3.63 7.11 -4.85
C GLU A 97 4.47 6.14 -5.71
N ASN A 98 5.24 6.69 -6.64
CA ASN A 98 6.29 5.96 -7.36
C ASN A 98 7.58 5.84 -6.52
N ASP A 99 8.64 5.26 -7.10
CA ASP A 99 9.92 5.11 -6.41
C ASP A 99 10.64 6.44 -6.10
N ASP A 100 10.27 7.51 -6.80
CA ASP A 100 10.78 8.87 -6.60
C ASP A 100 9.95 9.66 -5.57
N GLY A 101 8.90 9.05 -5.00
CA GLY A 101 7.99 9.68 -4.04
C GLY A 101 6.93 10.59 -4.67
N GLU A 102 6.78 10.55 -5.99
CA GLU A 102 5.82 11.36 -6.73
C GLU A 102 4.47 10.67 -6.85
N PHE A 103 3.39 11.44 -6.91
CA PHE A 103 2.04 10.94 -7.16
C PHE A 103 1.98 10.11 -8.46
N HIS A 104 1.54 8.86 -8.35
CA HIS A 104 1.47 7.93 -9.48
C HIS A 104 0.02 7.56 -9.84
N LEU A 105 -0.78 7.18 -8.84
CA LEU A 105 -2.16 6.71 -9.04
C LEU A 105 -3.02 6.93 -7.79
N ARG A 106 -4.27 7.33 -7.99
CA ARG A 106 -5.30 7.35 -6.94
C ARG A 106 -6.17 6.10 -7.04
N LYS A 107 -6.28 5.33 -5.95
CA LYS A 107 -7.17 4.16 -5.82
C LYS A 107 -7.62 3.97 -4.36
N HIS A 108 -8.68 3.21 -4.13
CA HIS A 108 -9.19 2.97 -2.77
C HIS A 108 -8.72 1.65 -2.13
N ILE A 109 -8.10 0.75 -2.92
CA ILE A 109 -7.48 -0.49 -2.42
C ILE A 109 -6.05 -0.54 -2.94
N VAL A 110 -5.04 -0.66 -2.09
CA VAL A 110 -3.63 -0.78 -2.50
C VAL A 110 -3.15 -2.21 -2.31
N ASP A 111 -2.66 -2.84 -3.37
CA ASP A 111 -2.19 -4.22 -3.31
C ASP A 111 -0.77 -4.28 -2.75
N MET A 112 -0.55 -5.09 -1.72
CA MET A 112 0.76 -5.33 -1.11
C MET A 112 1.22 -6.76 -1.38
N PRO A 113 2.04 -7.00 -2.43
CA PRO A 113 2.69 -8.29 -2.64
C PRO A 113 3.57 -8.73 -1.44
N PRO A 114 3.88 -10.03 -1.31
CA PRO A 114 4.81 -10.52 -0.29
C PRO A 114 6.16 -9.79 -0.33
N GLY A 115 6.69 -9.41 0.85
CA GLY A 115 8.00 -8.75 0.97
C GLY A 115 8.10 -7.40 0.25
N SER A 116 6.98 -6.68 0.09
CA SER A 116 6.94 -5.39 -0.61
C SER A 116 6.74 -4.21 0.34
N ARG A 117 7.19 -3.03 -0.10
CA ARG A 117 7.01 -1.74 0.58
C ARG A 117 6.37 -0.74 -0.37
N ARG A 118 5.35 -0.01 0.06
CA ARG A 118 4.68 1.05 -0.72
C ARG A 118 4.33 2.25 0.15
N SER A 119 4.32 3.43 -0.45
CA SER A 119 3.78 4.67 0.11
C SER A 119 2.71 5.26 -0.80
#